data_AF-A0A7K2P3Y1-F1
#
_entry.id   AF-A0A7K2P3Y1-F1
#
_cell.length_a   1.000
_cell.length_b   1.000
_cell.length_c   1.000
_cell.angle_alpha   90.00
_cell.angle_beta   90.00
_cell.angle_gamma   90.00
#
_symmetry.space_group_name_H-M   'P 1'
#
loop_
_entity.id
_entity.type
_entity.pdbx_description
1 polymer ?
#
loop_
_entity_poly.entity_id
_entity_poly.type
_entity_poly.pdbx_seq_one_letter_code
_entity_poly.pdbx_strand_id
1 'polypeptide(L)'
;MADAALRLQNLFEQLLGAPLPVRIRAWDGSQAGPPGAPTLVVRNRRALRRLLFKPGELGLARAWVAGDIDIDGDLYTALGLMAGLIWERGEDARGLVEALRDPEVRAAVRGLVKLAGPPLPPAPPPEEVRRARGHLHTKRTDKRAISHHYDVGNDFYELVLGPSMVYSCAYWPAPPAEGGTLEDAQRDKLELVSRKLDLSPGRRLLDVGCG
;
A
#
# COMPACT_ATOMS: atom_id res chain seq x y z
N MET A 1 28.98 -15.67 9.30
CA MET A 1 27.91 -15.86 8.30
C MET A 1 27.04 -14.61 8.29
N ALA A 2 26.71 -14.09 7.12
CA ALA A 2 25.81 -12.93 7.01
C ALA A 2 24.39 -13.39 7.34
N ASP A 3 23.80 -12.77 8.36
CA ASP A 3 22.47 -13.10 8.89
C ASP A 3 21.65 -11.81 8.97
N ALA A 4 21.45 -11.18 7.82
CA ALA A 4 20.72 -9.93 7.74
C ALA A 4 19.24 -10.10 8.11
N ALA A 5 18.61 -11.23 7.80
CA ALA A 5 17.20 -11.47 8.09
C ALA A 5 16.92 -11.53 9.59
N LEU A 6 17.70 -12.29 10.38
CA LEU A 6 17.51 -12.34 11.83
C LEU A 6 17.76 -10.98 12.47
N ARG A 7 18.78 -10.25 12.00
CA ARG A 7 19.05 -8.88 12.46
C ARG A 7 17.88 -7.95 12.15
N LEU A 8 17.32 -8.01 10.94
CA LEU A 8 16.16 -7.21 10.55
C LEU A 8 14.95 -7.55 11.40
N GLN A 9 14.66 -8.84 11.59
CA GLN A 9 13.56 -9.29 12.43
C GLN A 9 13.69 -8.69 13.83
N ASN A 10 14.82 -8.92 14.52
CA ASN A 10 15.02 -8.42 15.88
C ASN A 10 14.89 -6.89 15.97
N LEU A 11 15.46 -6.16 15.00
CA LEU A 11 15.40 -4.70 14.98
C LEU A 11 13.97 -4.18 14.76
N PHE A 12 13.20 -4.80 13.86
CA PHE A 12 11.82 -4.41 13.62
C PHE A 12 10.90 -4.79 14.76
N GLU A 13 11.06 -5.98 15.36
CA GLU A 13 10.30 -6.40 16.55
C GLU A 13 10.57 -5.46 17.73
N GLN A 14 11.83 -5.03 17.91
CA GLN A 14 12.19 -4.03 18.92
C GLN A 14 11.55 -2.66 18.65
N LEU A 15 11.47 -2.22 17.39
CA LEU A 15 10.82 -0.97 17.03
C LEU A 15 9.30 -1.03 17.18
N LEU A 16 8.71 -2.17 16.85
CA LEU A 16 7.27 -2.38 16.91
C LEU A 16 6.80 -2.75 18.32
N GLY A 17 7.66 -3.29 19.17
CA GLY A 17 7.29 -3.84 20.47
C GLY A 17 6.41 -5.09 20.36
N ALA A 18 6.46 -5.79 19.22
CA ALA A 18 5.64 -6.95 18.92
C ALA A 18 6.37 -7.87 17.92
N PRO A 19 6.12 -9.19 17.95
CA PRO A 19 6.70 -10.13 16.99
C PRO A 19 6.22 -9.82 15.57
N LEU A 20 7.09 -10.05 14.58
CA LEU A 20 6.71 -9.86 13.19
C LEU A 20 5.81 -11.01 12.70
N PRO A 21 4.65 -10.71 12.11
CA PRO A 21 3.72 -11.74 11.62
C PRO A 21 4.13 -12.30 10.24
N VAL A 22 5.20 -11.77 9.65
CA VAL A 22 5.71 -12.15 8.33
C VAL A 22 7.12 -12.69 8.44
N ARG A 23 7.49 -13.59 7.52
CA ARG A 23 8.88 -14.01 7.36
C ARG A 23 9.65 -12.93 6.61
N ILE A 24 10.94 -12.76 6.92
CA ILE A 24 11.86 -11.89 6.18
C ILE A 24 12.85 -12.76 5.41
N ARG A 25 13.04 -12.46 4.12
CA ARG A 25 14.17 -12.95 3.31
C ARG A 25 15.04 -11.77 2.93
N ALA A 26 16.30 -11.75 3.36
CA ALA A 26 17.20 -10.63 3.12
C ALA A 26 18.06 -10.81 1.85
N TRP A 27 18.75 -9.74 1.44
CA TRP A 27 19.60 -9.70 0.23
C TRP A 27 20.80 -10.65 0.26
N ASP A 28 21.19 -11.15 1.43
CA ASP A 28 22.25 -12.14 1.59
C ASP A 28 21.74 -13.59 1.58
N GLY A 29 20.44 -13.78 1.30
CA GLY A 29 19.78 -15.08 1.25
C GLY A 29 19.32 -15.61 2.60
N SER A 30 19.68 -14.95 3.72
CA SER A 30 19.21 -15.35 5.04
C SER A 30 17.68 -15.19 5.17
N GLN A 31 17.07 -16.01 6.03
CA GLN A 31 15.64 -15.99 6.30
C GLN A 31 15.37 -16.08 7.80
N ALA A 32 14.38 -15.34 8.29
CA ALA A 32 13.98 -15.35 9.69
C ALA A 32 12.47 -15.03 9.83
N GLY A 33 11.83 -15.52 10.89
CA GLY A 33 10.40 -15.30 11.15
C GLY A 33 9.55 -16.58 11.13
N PRO A 34 8.23 -16.46 11.34
CA PRO A 34 7.35 -17.59 11.57
C PRO A 34 7.29 -18.58 10.38
N PRO A 35 7.16 -19.90 10.66
CA PRO A 35 6.90 -20.90 9.62
C PRO A 35 5.52 -20.74 8.99
N GLY A 36 5.45 -20.88 7.66
CA GLY A 36 4.20 -20.82 6.90
C GLY A 36 3.64 -19.41 6.66
N ALA A 37 4.26 -18.36 7.21
CA ALA A 37 3.86 -16.98 6.94
C ALA A 37 4.33 -16.50 5.55
N PRO A 38 3.62 -15.54 4.91
CA PRO A 38 4.11 -14.90 3.71
C PRO A 38 5.45 -14.21 3.97
N THR A 39 6.30 -14.14 2.95
CA THR A 39 7.68 -13.67 3.09
C THR A 39 7.88 -12.29 2.49
N LEU A 40 8.25 -11.32 3.33
CA LEU A 40 8.78 -10.03 2.92
C LEU A 40 10.23 -10.19 2.42
N VAL A 41 10.41 -10.03 1.12
CA VAL A 41 11.70 -10.12 0.46
C VAL A 41 12.35 -8.74 0.44
N VAL A 42 13.44 -8.57 1.18
CA VAL A 42 14.25 -7.36 1.19
C VAL A 42 15.41 -7.55 0.21
N ARG A 43 15.20 -7.14 -1.05
CA ARG A 43 16.11 -7.43 -2.16
C ARG A 43 17.46 -6.73 -2.03
N ASN A 44 17.50 -5.56 -1.40
CA ASN A 44 18.73 -4.81 -1.20
C ASN A 44 18.63 -3.80 -0.04
N ARG A 45 19.78 -3.25 0.36
CA ARG A 45 19.88 -2.26 1.46
C ARG A 45 19.19 -0.92 1.19
N ARG A 46 18.81 -0.59 -0.06
CA ARG A 46 18.06 0.65 -0.36
C ARG A 46 16.68 0.62 0.27
N ALA A 47 16.06 -0.55 0.41
CA ALA A 47 14.79 -0.72 1.13
C ALA A 47 14.85 -0.09 2.53
N LEU A 48 15.89 -0.41 3.30
CA LEU A 48 16.09 0.14 4.64
C LEU A 48 16.29 1.65 4.61
N ARG A 49 17.08 2.15 3.64
CA ARG A 49 17.29 3.60 3.49
C ARG A 49 15.98 4.31 3.18
N ARG A 50 15.11 3.77 2.34
CA ARG A 50 13.79 4.37 2.06
C ARG A 50 12.95 4.49 3.33
N LEU A 51 12.91 3.44 4.15
CA LEU A 51 12.21 3.45 5.44
C LEU A 51 12.82 4.44 6.44
N LEU A 52 14.15 4.54 6.50
CA LEU A 52 14.85 5.47 7.40
C LEU A 52 14.64 6.94 7.00
N PHE A 53 14.67 7.26 5.70
CA PHE A 53 14.50 8.63 5.21
C PHE A 53 13.03 9.07 5.10
N LYS A 54 12.11 8.11 4.91
CA LYS A 54 10.66 8.31 4.84
C LYS A 54 9.96 7.21 5.65
N PRO A 55 9.93 7.34 6.98
CA PRO A 55 9.24 6.36 7.82
C PRO A 55 7.74 6.33 7.53
N GLY A 56 7.11 5.18 7.79
CA GLY A 56 5.70 4.93 7.52
C GLY A 56 5.42 4.43 6.09
N GLU A 57 4.17 4.57 5.68
CA GLU A 57 3.63 4.00 4.43
C GLU A 57 4.38 4.46 3.18
N LEU A 58 4.78 5.74 3.12
CA LEU A 58 5.44 6.30 1.93
C LEU A 58 6.79 5.62 1.64
N GLY A 59 7.60 5.35 2.67
CA GLY A 59 8.88 4.66 2.49
C GLY A 59 8.70 3.23 2.01
N LEU A 60 7.69 2.54 2.55
CA LEU A 60 7.33 1.18 2.16
C LEU A 60 6.85 1.13 0.71
N ALA A 61 5.91 2.01 0.34
CA ALA A 61 5.40 2.13 -1.03
C ALA A 61 6.53 2.44 -2.02
N ARG A 62 7.43 3.37 -1.69
CA ARG A 62 8.61 3.66 -2.53
C ARG A 62 9.52 2.45 -2.68
N ALA A 63 9.70 1.66 -1.62
CA ALA A 63 10.53 0.47 -1.67
C ALA A 63 9.90 -0.61 -2.55
N TRP A 64 8.57 -0.78 -2.48
CA TRP A 64 7.82 -1.71 -3.32
C TRP A 64 7.90 -1.32 -4.79
N VAL A 65 7.49 -0.09 -5.13
CA VAL A 65 7.46 0.41 -6.52
C VAL A 65 8.85 0.40 -7.15
N ALA A 66 9.90 0.73 -6.39
CA ALA A 66 11.28 0.68 -6.89
C ALA A 66 11.88 -0.75 -6.97
N GLY A 67 11.13 -1.79 -6.60
CA GLY A 67 11.60 -3.18 -6.58
C GLY A 67 12.69 -3.45 -5.53
N ASP A 68 12.75 -2.65 -4.47
CA ASP A 68 13.69 -2.86 -3.35
C ASP A 68 13.15 -3.85 -2.31
N ILE A 69 11.82 -4.00 -2.25
CA ILE A 69 11.12 -5.06 -1.51
C ILE A 69 10.13 -5.79 -2.42
N ASP A 70 9.74 -6.99 -2.01
CA ASP A 70 8.72 -7.80 -2.67
C ASP A 70 8.03 -8.71 -1.64
N ILE A 71 6.90 -9.34 -2.01
CA ILE A 71 6.22 -10.35 -1.20
C ILE A 71 6.24 -11.67 -1.97
N ASP A 72 6.76 -12.70 -1.31
CA ASP A 72 6.69 -14.09 -1.78
C ASP A 72 5.58 -14.80 -1.00
N GLY A 73 4.48 -15.13 -1.69
CA GLY A 73 3.21 -15.61 -1.14
C GLY A 73 2.03 -14.71 -1.51
N ASP A 74 0.90 -14.85 -0.81
CA ASP A 74 -0.28 -14.03 -1.06
C ASP A 74 -0.10 -12.60 -0.51
N LEU A 75 -0.13 -11.62 -1.41
CA LEU A 75 0.08 -10.21 -1.09
C LEU A 75 -1.01 -9.68 -0.15
N TYR A 76 -2.27 -10.06 -0.36
CA TYR A 76 -3.40 -9.58 0.46
C TYR A 76 -3.29 -10.08 1.89
N THR A 77 -2.92 -11.35 2.09
CA THR A 77 -2.65 -11.93 3.40
C THR A 77 -1.49 -11.21 4.07
N ALA A 78 -0.39 -10.96 3.35
CA ALA A 78 0.75 -10.22 3.91
C ALA A 78 0.38 -8.80 4.34
N LEU A 79 -0.37 -8.07 3.50
CA LEU A 79 -0.85 -6.73 3.83
C LEU A 79 -1.82 -6.74 5.01
N GLY A 80 -2.75 -7.71 5.08
CA GLY A 80 -3.67 -7.85 6.20
C GLY A 80 -2.95 -8.11 7.54
N LEU A 81 -1.91 -8.95 7.53
CA LEU A 81 -1.07 -9.21 8.71
C LEU A 81 -0.27 -7.97 9.14
N MET A 82 0.20 -7.16 8.19
CA MET A 82 0.96 -5.95 8.48
C MET A 82 0.07 -4.72 8.75
N ALA A 83 -1.22 -4.76 8.38
CA ALA A 83 -2.17 -3.65 8.52
C ALA A 83 -2.22 -3.10 9.95
N GLY A 84 -2.41 -3.97 10.94
CA GLY A 84 -2.45 -3.57 12.35
C GLY A 84 -1.14 -3.00 12.91
N LEU A 85 0.00 -3.25 12.23
CA LEU A 85 1.32 -2.78 12.65
C LEU A 85 1.70 -1.45 11.97
N ILE A 86 1.24 -1.23 10.75
CA ILE A 86 1.66 -0.12 9.88
C ILE A 86 0.57 0.96 9.73
N TRP A 87 -0.70 0.57 9.62
CA TRP A 87 -1.83 1.45 9.27
C TRP A 87 -2.74 1.80 10.46
N GLU A 88 -3.01 0.86 11.37
CA GLU A 88 -3.92 1.11 12.52
C GLU A 88 -3.26 1.80 13.71
N ARG A 89 -1.93 2.00 13.66
CA ARG A 89 -1.23 2.95 14.53
C ARG A 89 -1.42 4.35 13.97
N GLY A 90 -2.60 4.92 14.22
CA GLY A 90 -3.00 6.24 13.72
C GLY A 90 -2.01 7.36 14.03
N GLU A 91 -2.33 8.58 13.58
CA GLU A 91 -1.58 9.82 13.81
C GLU A 91 -1.26 10.13 15.30
N ASP A 92 -1.78 9.32 16.23
CA ASP A 92 -1.50 9.24 17.67
C ASP A 92 -0.29 8.37 18.07
N ALA A 93 0.45 7.79 17.12
CA ALA A 93 1.73 7.15 17.44
C ALA A 93 2.64 8.22 18.09
N ARG A 94 3.05 8.01 19.36
CA ARG A 94 4.12 8.77 20.05
C ARG A 94 5.10 9.23 18.98
N GLY A 95 5.15 10.54 18.71
CA GLY A 95 5.86 11.04 17.54
C GLY A 95 7.26 10.45 17.49
N LEU A 96 7.83 10.23 16.31
CA LEU A 96 9.16 9.59 16.15
C LEU A 96 10.20 10.10 17.16
N VAL A 97 10.11 11.39 17.54
CA VAL A 97 10.87 12.08 18.60
C VAL A 97 10.66 11.52 20.01
N GLU A 98 9.42 11.24 20.41
CA GLU A 98 9.07 10.67 21.71
C GLU A 98 9.39 9.17 21.78
N ALA A 99 9.18 8.42 20.70
CA ALA A 99 9.65 7.03 20.59
C ALA A 99 11.18 6.95 20.68
N LEU A 100 11.91 7.91 20.11
CA LEU A 100 13.37 8.00 20.22
C LEU A 100 13.88 8.40 21.62
N ARG A 101 13.02 8.75 22.59
CA ARG A 101 13.45 8.91 23.99
C ARG A 101 13.80 7.56 24.61
N ASP A 102 13.21 6.48 24.10
CA ASP A 102 13.50 5.12 24.52
C ASP A 102 14.93 4.69 24.08
N PRO A 103 15.81 4.29 25.01
CA PRO A 103 17.13 3.76 24.69
C PRO A 103 17.11 2.55 23.74
N GLU A 104 16.10 1.69 23.84
CA GLU A 104 15.95 0.49 23.03
C GLU A 104 15.61 0.83 21.58
N VAL A 105 14.64 1.72 21.37
CA VAL A 105 14.30 2.25 20.04
C VAL A 105 15.51 2.92 19.38
N ARG A 106 16.29 3.71 20.14
CA ARG A 106 17.53 4.32 19.62
C ARG A 106 18.60 3.28 19.26
N ALA A 107 18.70 2.19 20.02
CA ALA A 107 19.62 1.10 19.68
C ALA A 107 19.18 0.42 18.38
N ALA A 108 17.88 0.16 18.22
CA ALA A 108 17.31 -0.45 17.01
C ALA A 108 17.53 0.43 15.78
N VAL A 109 17.23 1.74 15.86
CA VAL A 109 17.46 2.68 14.75
C VAL A 109 18.95 2.74 14.38
N ARG A 110 19.86 2.79 15.35
CA ARG A 110 21.31 2.74 15.07
C ARG A 110 21.73 1.42 14.41
N GLY A 111 21.13 0.30 14.80
CA GLY A 111 21.31 -1.00 14.17
C GLY A 111 20.88 -0.99 12.69
N LEU A 112 19.69 -0.45 12.40
CA LEU A 112 19.20 -0.30 11.03
C LEU A 112 20.09 0.61 10.19
N VAL A 113 20.56 1.74 10.73
CA VAL A 113 21.48 2.65 10.02
C VAL A 113 22.78 1.94 9.66
N LYS A 114 23.37 1.19 10.61
CA LYS A 114 24.59 0.39 10.34
C LYS A 114 24.35 -0.66 9.26
N LEU A 115 23.17 -1.29 9.25
CA LEU A 115 22.82 -2.33 8.29
C LEU A 115 22.50 -1.76 6.90
N ALA A 116 21.89 -0.57 6.84
CA ALA A 116 21.53 0.14 5.62
C ALA A 116 22.75 0.65 4.83
N GLY A 117 23.88 0.86 5.50
CA GLY A 117 25.11 1.36 4.90
C GLY A 117 25.11 2.89 4.76
N PRO A 118 25.84 3.47 3.79
CA PRO A 118 26.00 4.92 3.66
C PRO A 118 24.65 5.66 3.63
N PRO A 119 24.51 6.80 4.33
CA PRO A 119 23.25 7.52 4.48
C PRO A 119 22.93 8.37 3.24
N LEU A 120 22.91 7.74 2.07
CA LEU A 120 22.53 8.38 0.81
C LEU A 120 21.04 8.12 0.56
N PRO A 121 20.19 9.16 0.55
CA PRO A 121 18.76 9.00 0.32
C PRO A 121 18.52 8.46 -1.10
N PRO A 122 17.82 7.32 -1.26
CA PRO A 122 17.46 6.82 -2.58
C PRO A 122 16.54 7.82 -3.28
N ALA A 123 16.73 8.01 -4.59
CA ALA A 123 15.80 8.79 -5.40
C ALA A 123 14.38 8.21 -5.30
N PRO A 124 13.33 9.05 -5.25
CA PRO A 124 11.96 8.58 -5.38
C PRO A 124 11.76 7.79 -6.69
N PRO A 125 10.85 6.80 -6.72
CA PRO A 125 10.50 6.11 -7.95
C PRO A 125 10.02 7.11 -9.03
N PRO A 126 10.32 6.87 -10.32
CA PRO A 126 9.84 7.71 -11.42
C PRO A 126 8.32 7.87 -11.48
N GLU A 127 7.59 6.86 -11.00
CA GLU A 127 6.13 6.78 -10.96
C GLU A 127 5.52 7.74 -9.92
N GLU A 128 6.34 8.25 -8.98
CA GLU A 128 5.86 9.13 -7.93
C GLU A 128 5.54 10.53 -8.48
N VAL A 129 4.27 10.94 -8.31
CA VAL A 129 3.82 12.28 -8.66
C VAL A 129 4.54 13.32 -7.81
N ARG A 130 5.35 14.15 -8.48
CA ARG A 130 5.94 15.33 -7.85
C ARG A 130 4.86 16.41 -7.73
N ARG A 131 4.16 16.46 -6.60
CA ARG A 131 3.24 17.57 -6.32
C ARG A 131 4.04 18.88 -6.26
N ALA A 132 3.72 19.81 -7.14
CA ALA A 132 4.13 21.20 -6.97
C ALA A 132 3.43 21.74 -5.71
N ARG A 133 4.18 22.34 -4.79
CA ARG A 133 3.62 22.97 -3.59
C ARG A 133 2.75 24.17 -4.05
N GLY A 134 1.44 24.01 -4.03
CA GLY A 134 0.47 25.07 -4.31
C GLY A 134 -0.91 24.66 -3.80
N HIS A 135 -1.52 25.50 -2.96
CA HIS A 135 -2.73 25.20 -2.20
C HIS A 135 -4.05 25.50 -2.94
N LEU A 136 -4.00 25.86 -4.22
CA LEU A 136 -5.20 26.33 -4.93
C LEU A 136 -5.72 25.25 -5.86
N HIS A 137 -6.83 24.62 -5.45
CA HIS A 137 -7.70 23.84 -6.31
C HIS A 137 -8.30 24.77 -7.38
N THR A 138 -7.76 24.67 -8.59
CA THR A 138 -8.31 25.30 -9.78
C THR A 138 -8.71 24.20 -10.75
N LYS A 139 -9.72 24.44 -11.59
CA LYS A 139 -10.10 23.48 -12.65
C LYS A 139 -8.90 22.96 -13.45
N ARG A 140 -7.90 23.82 -13.69
CA ARG A 140 -6.68 23.47 -14.41
C ARG A 140 -5.74 22.56 -13.60
N THR A 141 -5.53 22.85 -12.32
CA THR A 141 -4.67 22.03 -11.45
C THR A 141 -5.32 20.70 -11.15
N ASP A 142 -6.64 20.68 -10.93
CA ASP A 142 -7.39 19.46 -10.67
C ASP A 142 -7.44 18.58 -11.92
N LYS A 143 -7.68 19.14 -13.11
CA LYS A 143 -7.59 18.41 -14.39
C LYS A 143 -6.21 17.76 -14.58
N ARG A 144 -5.13 18.50 -14.28
CA ARG A 144 -3.75 17.98 -14.40
C ARG A 144 -3.43 16.91 -13.36
N ALA A 145 -3.97 17.02 -12.14
CA ALA A 145 -3.81 16.01 -11.11
C ALA A 145 -4.56 14.71 -11.46
N ILE A 146 -5.75 14.83 -12.06
CA ILE A 146 -6.54 13.71 -12.54
C ILE A 146 -5.82 13.04 -13.73
N SER A 147 -5.42 13.78 -14.76
CA SER A 147 -4.87 13.19 -15.99
C SER A 147 -3.62 12.32 -15.74
N HIS A 148 -2.74 12.70 -14.80
CA HIS A 148 -1.55 11.91 -14.46
C HIS A 148 -1.88 10.47 -13.99
N HIS A 149 -3.03 10.25 -13.35
CA HIS A 149 -3.39 8.93 -12.81
C HIS A 149 -4.27 8.09 -13.75
N TYR A 150 -4.93 8.71 -14.73
CA TYR A 150 -5.90 8.05 -15.62
C TYR A 150 -5.47 8.01 -17.10
N ASP A 151 -4.35 8.62 -17.49
CA ASP A 151 -3.87 8.64 -18.88
C ASP A 151 -3.22 7.30 -19.35
N VAL A 152 -3.46 6.18 -18.64
CA VAL A 152 -3.06 4.83 -19.12
C VAL A 152 -3.97 4.36 -20.28
N GLY A 153 -5.12 5.02 -20.48
CA GLY A 153 -6.05 4.80 -21.59
C GLY A 153 -7.15 3.77 -21.29
N ASN A 154 -8.25 3.85 -22.06
CA ASN A 154 -9.40 2.94 -21.87
C ASN A 154 -9.03 1.48 -22.10
N ASP A 155 -8.16 1.19 -23.07
CA ASP A 155 -7.69 -0.16 -23.39
C ASP A 155 -7.11 -0.88 -22.15
N PHE A 156 -6.38 -0.15 -21.29
CA PHE A 156 -5.86 -0.72 -20.05
C PHE A 156 -6.99 -1.02 -19.05
N TYR A 157 -7.94 -0.09 -18.90
CA TYR A 157 -9.04 -0.25 -17.95
C TYR A 157 -10.03 -1.33 -18.38
N GLU A 158 -10.26 -1.53 -19.68
CA GLU A 158 -11.09 -2.61 -20.20
C GLU A 158 -10.57 -3.99 -19.77
N LEU A 159 -9.24 -4.17 -19.68
CA LEU A 159 -8.63 -5.43 -19.23
C LEU A 159 -8.95 -5.78 -17.77
N VAL A 160 -9.18 -4.78 -16.91
CA VAL A 160 -9.37 -4.98 -15.46
C VAL A 160 -10.80 -4.71 -14.98
N LEU A 161 -11.57 -3.89 -15.70
CA LEU A 161 -12.95 -3.52 -15.36
C LEU A 161 -14.00 -4.29 -16.16
N GLY A 162 -13.62 -4.86 -17.31
CA GLY A 162 -14.55 -5.50 -18.23
C GLY A 162 -15.45 -4.52 -18.99
N PRO A 163 -16.45 -5.03 -19.73
CA PRO A 163 -17.24 -4.24 -20.70
C PRO A 163 -18.04 -3.10 -20.08
N SER A 164 -18.37 -3.20 -18.80
CA SER A 164 -19.15 -2.16 -18.10
C SER A 164 -18.35 -0.87 -17.87
N MET A 165 -17.01 -0.97 -17.82
CA MET A 165 -16.11 0.14 -17.49
C MET A 165 -16.42 0.86 -16.18
N VAL A 166 -17.14 0.18 -15.27
CA VAL A 166 -17.55 0.76 -13.99
C VAL A 166 -16.37 0.71 -13.02
N TYR A 167 -15.65 1.83 -12.88
CA TYR A 167 -14.53 1.93 -11.94
C TYR A 167 -14.97 2.35 -10.53
N SER A 168 -15.87 1.56 -9.94
CA SER A 168 -16.31 1.71 -8.55
C SER A 168 -16.65 0.35 -7.94
N CYS A 169 -16.83 0.32 -6.61
CA CYS A 169 -17.12 -0.91 -5.88
C CYS A 169 -18.37 -1.61 -6.44
N ALA A 170 -18.23 -2.90 -6.75
CA ALA A 170 -19.35 -3.76 -7.15
C ALA A 170 -20.16 -4.22 -5.91
N TYR A 171 -21.34 -4.80 -6.13
CA TYR A 171 -22.17 -5.33 -5.06
C TYR A 171 -22.40 -6.82 -5.25
N TRP A 172 -21.93 -7.62 -4.29
CA TRP A 172 -22.10 -9.07 -4.26
C TRP A 172 -23.13 -9.42 -3.19
N PRO A 173 -24.41 -9.69 -3.54
CA PRO A 173 -25.47 -9.93 -2.56
C PRO A 173 -25.28 -11.23 -1.77
N ALA A 174 -24.53 -12.18 -2.33
CA ALA A 174 -24.07 -13.40 -1.71
C ALA A 174 -22.66 -13.72 -2.25
N PRO A 175 -21.88 -14.61 -1.61
CA PRO A 175 -20.66 -15.13 -2.22
C PRO A 175 -20.96 -15.61 -3.65
N PRO A 176 -20.15 -15.24 -4.64
CA PRO A 176 -20.41 -15.63 -6.02
C PRO A 176 -20.49 -17.16 -6.12
N ALA A 177 -21.60 -17.65 -6.68
CA ALA A 177 -21.68 -19.04 -7.11
C ALA A 177 -20.64 -19.30 -8.21
N GLU A 178 -20.37 -20.57 -8.52
CA GLU A 178 -19.59 -20.90 -9.72
C GLU A 178 -20.20 -20.21 -10.94
N GLY A 179 -19.45 -19.30 -11.56
CA GLY A 179 -19.88 -18.52 -12.73
C GLY A 179 -20.43 -17.11 -12.46
N GLY A 180 -20.49 -16.64 -11.21
CA GLY A 180 -20.81 -15.23 -10.94
C GLY A 180 -19.73 -14.28 -11.48
N THR A 181 -20.14 -13.26 -12.26
CA THR A 181 -19.20 -12.35 -12.94
C THR A 181 -19.12 -10.96 -12.28
N LEU A 182 -18.05 -10.22 -12.54
CA LEU A 182 -17.92 -8.83 -12.10
C LEU A 182 -19.05 -7.97 -12.70
N GLU A 183 -19.44 -8.25 -13.93
CA GLU A 183 -20.50 -7.59 -14.69
C GLU A 183 -21.85 -7.77 -14.00
N ASP A 184 -22.14 -8.98 -13.51
CA ASP A 184 -23.33 -9.23 -12.71
C ASP A 184 -23.34 -8.39 -11.43
N ALA A 185 -22.22 -8.38 -10.71
CA ALA A 185 -22.10 -7.62 -9.47
C ALA A 185 -22.17 -6.10 -9.69
N GLN A 186 -21.70 -5.59 -10.83
CA GLN A 186 -21.83 -4.18 -11.19
C GLN A 186 -23.28 -3.83 -11.55
N ARG A 187 -23.99 -4.70 -12.28
CA ARG A 187 -25.43 -4.54 -12.54
C ARG A 187 -26.22 -4.53 -11.24
N ASP A 188 -25.95 -5.49 -10.34
CA ASP A 188 -26.66 -5.61 -9.08
C ASP A 188 -26.43 -4.39 -8.18
N LYS A 189 -25.24 -3.78 -8.23
CA LYS A 189 -24.95 -2.49 -7.59
C LYS A 189 -25.82 -1.36 -8.15
N LEU A 190 -25.92 -1.24 -9.47
CA LEU A 190 -26.72 -0.19 -10.12
C LEU A 190 -28.21 -0.34 -9.83
N GLU A 191 -28.70 -1.59 -9.81
CA GLU A 191 -30.07 -1.91 -9.43
C GLU A 191 -30.31 -1.58 -7.95
N LEU A 192 -29.37 -1.88 -7.06
CA LEU A 192 -29.46 -1.50 -5.64
C LEU A 192 -29.55 0.02 -5.46
N VAL A 193 -28.74 0.80 -6.20
CA VAL A 193 -28.80 2.27 -6.18
C VAL A 193 -30.16 2.76 -6.69
N SER A 194 -30.64 2.21 -7.80
CA SER A 194 -31.94 2.56 -8.39
C SER A 194 -33.11 2.32 -7.42
N ARG A 195 -33.11 1.19 -6.72
CA ARG A 195 -34.09 0.88 -5.67
C ARG A 195 -34.01 1.82 -4.48
N LYS A 196 -32.79 2.15 -4.02
CA LYS A 196 -32.58 3.10 -2.90
C LYS A 196 -33.06 4.51 -3.23
N LEU A 197 -32.96 4.92 -4.49
CA LEU A 197 -33.44 6.21 -4.98
C LEU A 197 -34.94 6.22 -5.30
N ASP A 198 -35.62 5.07 -5.19
CA ASP A 198 -37.04 4.90 -5.55
C ASP A 198 -37.35 5.50 -6.93
N LEU A 199 -36.55 5.13 -7.93
CA LEU A 199 -36.71 5.65 -9.29
C LEU A 199 -38.04 5.21 -9.88
N SER A 200 -38.76 6.17 -10.46
CA SER A 200 -40.04 5.92 -11.14
C SER A 200 -40.04 6.61 -12.51
N PRO A 201 -40.79 6.07 -13.50
CA PRO A 201 -40.94 6.71 -14.81
C PRO A 201 -41.37 8.18 -14.70
N GLY A 202 -40.79 9.04 -15.54
CA GLY A 202 -41.09 10.47 -15.59
C GLY A 202 -40.31 11.36 -14.61
N ARG A 203 -39.50 10.78 -13.71
CA ARG A 203 -38.58 11.54 -12.85
C ARG A 203 -37.30 11.95 -13.59
N ARG A 204 -36.63 13.00 -13.10
CA ARG A 204 -35.31 13.44 -13.58
C ARG A 204 -34.24 13.05 -12.54
N LEU A 205 -33.15 12.43 -13.00
CA LEU A 205 -32.01 12.04 -12.18
C LEU A 205 -30.78 12.88 -12.56
N LEU A 206 -30.04 13.35 -11.55
CA LEU A 206 -28.73 13.95 -11.71
C LEU A 206 -27.68 12.94 -11.22
N ASP A 207 -26.77 12.54 -12.10
CA ASP A 207 -25.60 11.72 -11.76
C ASP A 207 -24.34 12.59 -11.80
N VAL A 208 -23.68 12.76 -10.66
CA VAL A 208 -22.50 13.62 -10.51
C VAL A 208 -21.26 12.75 -10.52
N GLY A 209 -20.51 12.80 -11.62
CA GLY A 209 -19.38 11.90 -11.85
C GLY A 209 -19.85 10.55 -12.43
N CYS A 210 -20.63 10.62 -13.51
CA CYS A 210 -21.30 9.50 -14.16
C CYS A 210 -20.38 8.45 -14.82
N GLY A 211 -19.06 8.59 -14.67
CA GLY A 211 -18.06 7.89 -15.48
C GLY A 211 -17.75 8.64 -16.76
#